data_AF-A0AAD4JAK7-F1
#
_entry.id   AF-A0AAD4JAK7-F1
#
_cell.length_a   1.000
_cell.length_b   1.000
_cell.length_c   1.000
_cell.angle_alpha   90.00
_cell.angle_beta   90.00
_cell.angle_gamma   90.00
#
_symmetry.space_group_name_H-M   'P 1'
#
loop_
_entity.id
_entity.type
_entity.pdbx_description
1 polymer ?
#
loop_
_entity_poly.entity_id
_entity_poly.type
_entity_poly.pdbx_seq_one_letter_code
_entity_poly.pdbx_strand_id
1 'polypeptide(L)'
;MHSWFGALISEELLKSKVSLRFVTSIIDGLKKLYAQKLKPLEVNYRVNDFVSPLLSNNDFDAKPMVMLLGQYATGKTTFIKYLFRTNYPGAHVGHEPTMDRFVAVMVCYYPFFTFEQ
;
A
#
# COMPACT_ATOMS: atom_id res chain seq x y z
N MET A 1 -19.49 -42.75 -12.58
CA MET A 1 -19.23 -41.78 -11.48
C MET A 1 -18.03 -40.84 -11.74
N HIS A 2 -17.52 -40.68 -12.97
CA HIS A 2 -16.30 -39.88 -13.23
C HIS A 2 -16.48 -38.57 -14.02
N SER A 3 -17.71 -38.19 -14.39
CA SER A 3 -17.95 -36.98 -15.20
C SER A 3 -18.31 -35.74 -14.39
N TRP A 4 -18.90 -35.92 -13.21
CA TRP A 4 -19.41 -34.81 -12.39
C TRP A 4 -18.31 -33.93 -11.77
N PHE A 5 -17.19 -34.52 -11.36
CA PHE A 5 -16.07 -33.77 -10.77
C PHE A 5 -15.39 -32.83 -11.77
N GLY A 6 -15.24 -33.26 -13.03
CA GLY A 6 -14.68 -32.42 -14.09
C GLY A 6 -15.61 -31.29 -14.53
N ALA A 7 -16.93 -31.52 -14.50
CA ALA A 7 -17.92 -30.49 -14.78
C ALA A 7 -17.93 -29.39 -13.71
N LEU A 8 -17.87 -29.76 -12.43
CA LEU A 8 -17.84 -28.82 -11.30
C LEU A 8 -16.58 -27.93 -11.34
N ILE A 9 -15.41 -28.53 -11.62
CA ILE A 9 -14.15 -27.78 -11.77
C ILE A 9 -14.21 -26.86 -13.00
N SER A 10 -14.73 -27.33 -14.14
CA SER A 10 -14.89 -26.50 -15.33
C SER A 10 -15.86 -25.33 -15.12
N GLU A 11 -16.93 -25.52 -14.36
CA GLU A 11 -17.94 -24.51 -14.08
C GLU A 11 -17.42 -23.44 -13.09
N GLU A 12 -16.68 -23.84 -12.05
CA GLU A 12 -15.95 -22.91 -11.17
C GLU A 12 -14.81 -22.17 -11.90
N LEU A 13 -14.08 -22.87 -12.78
CA LEU A 13 -12.99 -22.28 -13.55
C LEU A 13 -13.53 -21.33 -14.64
N LEU A 14 -14.70 -21.59 -15.21
CA LEU A 14 -15.38 -20.68 -16.14
C LEU A 14 -15.96 -19.46 -15.43
N LYS A 15 -16.48 -19.60 -14.20
CA LYS A 15 -16.81 -18.46 -13.32
C LYS A 15 -15.57 -17.63 -12.94
N SER A 16 -14.39 -18.24 -12.98
CA SER A 16 -13.12 -17.63 -12.57
C SER A 16 -12.44 -16.76 -13.62
N LYS A 17 -12.89 -16.79 -14.89
CA LYS A 17 -12.42 -15.83 -15.89
C LYS A 17 -12.99 -14.47 -15.55
N VAL A 18 -12.28 -13.75 -14.68
CA VAL A 18 -12.45 -12.31 -14.49
C VAL A 18 -12.46 -11.72 -15.89
N SER A 19 -13.61 -11.20 -16.32
CA SER A 19 -13.74 -10.60 -17.64
C SER A 19 -12.91 -9.32 -17.63
N LEU A 20 -11.63 -9.44 -17.99
CA LEU A 20 -10.67 -8.35 -18.13
C LEU A 20 -11.12 -7.32 -19.19
N ARG A 21 -12.13 -7.67 -20.00
CA ARG A 21 -12.73 -6.81 -21.04
C ARG A 21 -13.50 -5.60 -20.47
N PHE A 22 -13.78 -5.56 -19.17
CA PHE A 22 -14.51 -4.46 -18.50
C PHE A 22 -13.69 -3.77 -17.40
N VAL A 23 -12.38 -3.72 -17.56
CA VAL A 23 -11.48 -3.05 -16.62
C VAL A 23 -11.00 -1.74 -17.24
N THR A 24 -11.22 -0.63 -16.53
CA THR A 24 -10.86 0.74 -16.94
C THR A 24 -9.40 1.06 -16.71
N SER A 25 -8.76 0.46 -15.69
CA SER A 25 -7.35 0.64 -15.36
C SER A 25 -6.73 -0.63 -14.76
N ILE A 26 -5.40 -0.79 -14.85
CA ILE A 26 -4.69 -1.95 -14.26
C ILE A 26 -4.99 -2.07 -12.77
N ILE A 27 -5.05 -0.94 -12.05
CA ILE A 27 -5.35 -0.88 -10.62
C ILE A 27 -6.74 -1.45 -10.33
N ASP A 28 -7.75 -1.09 -11.14
CA ASP A 28 -9.11 -1.64 -11.00
C ASP A 28 -9.16 -3.14 -11.26
N GLY A 29 -8.34 -3.63 -12.20
CA GLY A 29 -8.18 -5.05 -12.47
C GLY A 29 -7.61 -5.80 -11.27
N LEU A 30 -6.55 -5.25 -10.67
CA LEU A 30 -5.91 -5.81 -9.48
C LEU A 30 -6.87 -5.81 -8.27
N LYS A 31 -7.60 -4.72 -8.05
CA LYS A 31 -8.64 -4.66 -6.99
C LYS A 31 -9.68 -5.76 -7.17
N LYS A 32 -10.22 -5.92 -8.39
CA LYS A 32 -11.21 -6.97 -8.70
C LYS A 32 -10.63 -8.37 -8.48
N LEU A 33 -9.40 -8.62 -8.94
CA LEU A 33 -8.72 -9.90 -8.76
C LEU A 33 -8.52 -10.22 -7.28
N TYR A 34 -8.03 -9.27 -6.49
CA TYR A 34 -7.84 -9.44 -5.06
C TYR A 34 -9.16 -9.79 -4.36
N ALA A 35 -10.22 -9.02 -4.61
CA ALA A 35 -11.53 -9.23 -3.99
C ALA A 35 -12.17 -10.57 -4.36
N GLN A 36 -12.02 -11.03 -5.62
CA GLN A 36 -12.66 -12.24 -6.12
C GLN A 36 -11.88 -13.53 -5.82
N LYS A 37 -10.55 -13.46 -5.69
CA LYS A 37 -9.69 -14.64 -5.62
C LYS A 37 -8.88 -14.74 -4.33
N LEU A 38 -8.19 -13.67 -3.94
CA LEU A 38 -7.27 -13.72 -2.79
C LEU A 38 -7.98 -13.49 -1.46
N LYS A 39 -8.83 -12.46 -1.36
CA LYS A 39 -9.52 -12.11 -0.13
C LYS A 39 -10.32 -13.27 0.49
N PRO A 40 -11.09 -14.09 -0.27
CA PRO A 40 -11.79 -15.24 0.29
C PRO A 40 -10.85 -16.27 0.91
N LEU A 41 -9.67 -16.48 0.31
CA LEU A 41 -8.66 -17.40 0.82
C LEU A 41 -8.01 -16.85 2.09
N GLU A 42 -7.64 -15.56 2.10
CA GLU A 42 -7.05 -14.91 3.29
C GLU A 42 -7.99 -14.96 4.49
N VAL A 43 -9.30 -14.76 4.28
CA VAL A 43 -10.31 -14.87 5.34
C VAL A 43 -10.48 -16.32 5.80
N ASN A 44 -10.56 -17.27 4.87
CA ASN A 44 -10.76 -18.68 5.20
C ASN A 44 -9.60 -19.27 6.02
N TYR A 45 -8.36 -18.86 5.70
CA TYR A 45 -7.16 -19.28 6.42
C TYR A 45 -6.73 -18.31 7.53
N ARG A 46 -7.52 -17.27 7.82
CA ARG A 46 -7.25 -16.26 8.85
C ARG A 46 -5.84 -15.67 8.79
N VAL A 47 -5.38 -15.34 7.59
CA VAL A 47 -4.04 -14.75 7.36
C VAL A 47 -3.86 -13.43 8.12
N ASN A 48 -4.95 -12.70 8.37
CA ASN A 48 -4.99 -11.46 9.14
C ASN A 48 -4.39 -11.59 10.55
N ASP A 49 -4.57 -12.76 11.19
CA ASP A 49 -4.14 -12.99 12.56
C ASP A 49 -2.61 -13.22 12.66
N PHE A 50 -1.93 -13.47 11.54
CA PHE A 50 -0.54 -13.91 11.52
C PHE A 50 0.41 -12.98 10.74
N VAL A 51 -0.04 -12.45 9.61
CA VAL A 51 0.85 -11.78 8.65
C VAL A 51 0.54 -10.29 8.55
N SER A 52 -0.66 -9.97 8.05
CA SER A 52 -1.03 -8.60 7.76
C SER A 52 -2.54 -8.43 7.67
N PRO A 53 -3.06 -7.22 7.95
CA PRO A 53 -4.45 -6.90 7.72
C PRO A 53 -4.91 -7.15 6.27
N LEU A 54 -6.22 -7.34 6.07
CA LEU A 54 -6.78 -7.46 4.72
C LEU A 54 -6.63 -6.14 3.98
N LEU A 55 -6.30 -6.20 2.68
CA LEU A 55 -6.15 -5.00 1.86
C LEU A 55 -7.50 -4.32 1.64
N SER A 56 -7.48 -3.00 1.80
CA SER A 56 -8.58 -2.09 1.54
C SER A 56 -8.42 -1.42 0.17
N ASN A 57 -9.48 -0.79 -0.34
CA ASN A 57 -9.38 -0.04 -1.59
C ASN A 57 -8.34 1.09 -1.51
N ASN A 58 -8.15 1.68 -0.32
CA ASN A 58 -7.21 2.76 -0.09
C ASN A 58 -5.75 2.31 -0.30
N ASP A 59 -5.43 1.04 -0.07
CA ASP A 59 -4.07 0.51 -0.25
C ASP A 59 -3.68 0.44 -1.74
N PHE A 60 -4.67 0.31 -2.62
CA PHE A 60 -4.46 0.33 -4.08
C PHE A 60 -4.49 1.74 -4.66
N ASP A 61 -5.24 2.66 -4.04
CA ASP A 61 -5.36 4.07 -4.44
C ASP A 61 -4.31 4.97 -3.78
N ALA A 62 -3.51 4.41 -2.87
CA ALA A 62 -2.49 5.14 -2.14
C ALA A 62 -1.46 5.76 -3.08
N LYS A 63 -1.03 6.98 -2.74
CA LYS A 63 0.08 7.64 -3.43
C LYS A 63 1.37 6.85 -3.15
N PRO A 64 2.28 6.72 -4.13
CA PRO A 64 3.55 6.06 -3.91
C PRO A 64 4.33 6.73 -2.78
N MET A 65 4.91 5.92 -1.89
CA MET A 65 5.66 6.37 -0.71
C MET A 65 7.13 6.00 -0.84
N VAL A 66 8.02 6.90 -0.38
CA VAL A 66 9.47 6.67 -0.32
C VAL A 66 9.90 6.76 1.14
N MET A 67 10.53 5.70 1.65
CA MET A 67 11.06 5.64 3.01
C MET A 67 12.58 5.82 2.99
N LEU A 68 13.09 6.80 3.74
CA LEU A 68 14.53 7.05 3.87
C LEU A 68 15.04 6.47 5.19
N LEU A 69 15.86 5.43 5.10
CA LEU A 69 16.53 4.80 6.24
C LEU A 69 18.01 5.17 6.27
N GLY A 70 18.56 5.33 7.47
CA GLY A 70 19.97 5.62 7.66
C GLY A 70 20.30 6.01 9.10
N GLN A 71 21.56 5.90 9.48
CA GLN A 71 22.03 6.25 10.83
C GLN A 71 21.90 7.76 11.12
N TYR A 72 22.20 8.14 12.35
CA TYR A 72 22.22 9.55 12.74
C TYR A 72 23.15 10.38 11.84
N ALA A 73 22.77 11.63 11.56
CA ALA A 73 23.53 12.59 10.76
C ALA A 73 23.88 12.19 9.30
N THR A 74 23.26 11.15 8.73
CA THR A 74 23.51 10.74 7.32
C THR A 74 22.85 11.64 6.25
N GLY A 75 22.35 12.81 6.63
CA GLY A 75 21.80 13.78 5.67
C GLY A 75 20.39 13.48 5.14
N LYS A 76 19.60 12.60 5.77
CA LYS A 76 18.21 12.28 5.35
C LYS A 76 17.33 13.52 5.18
N THR A 77 17.30 14.40 6.19
CA THR A 77 16.54 15.65 6.17
C THR A 77 17.05 16.59 5.07
N THR A 78 18.37 16.67 4.90
CA THR A 78 19.00 17.45 3.84
C THR A 78 18.66 16.94 2.45
N PHE A 79 18.56 15.61 2.28
CA PHE A 79 18.17 14.98 1.01
C PHE A 79 16.71 15.33 0.65
N ILE A 80 15.79 15.25 1.61
CA ILE A 80 14.40 15.69 1.41
C ILE A 80 14.34 17.17 1.01
N LYS A 81 15.07 18.02 1.75
CA LYS A 81 15.18 19.46 1.43
C LYS A 81 15.74 19.69 0.03
N TYR A 82 16.73 18.91 -0.38
CA TYR A 82 17.32 18.99 -1.71
C TYR A 82 16.30 18.64 -2.80
N LEU A 83 15.50 17.58 -2.61
CA LEU A 83 14.46 17.17 -3.55
C LEU A 83 13.34 18.21 -3.68
N PHE A 84 12.84 18.74 -2.55
CA PHE A 84 11.74 19.71 -2.56
C PHE A 84 12.19 21.16 -2.75
N ARG A 85 13.50 21.42 -2.70
CA ARG A 85 14.10 22.76 -2.70
C ARG A 85 13.57 23.69 -1.61
N THR A 86 12.87 23.15 -0.62
CA THR A 86 12.27 23.87 0.50
C THR A 86 12.33 23.02 1.77
N ASN A 87 12.27 23.66 2.93
CA ASN A 87 12.18 22.96 4.20
C ASN A 87 10.73 22.49 4.42
N TYR A 88 10.56 21.30 5.00
CA TYR A 88 9.25 20.85 5.48
C TYR A 88 9.04 21.26 6.95
N PRO A 89 7.79 21.42 7.41
CA PRO A 89 7.48 21.75 8.80
C PRO A 89 8.09 20.73 9.77
N GLY A 90 8.77 21.19 10.82
CA GLY A 90 9.46 20.32 11.78
C GLY A 90 10.83 19.80 11.32
N ALA A 91 11.33 20.20 10.15
CA ALA A 91 12.70 19.89 9.73
C ALA A 91 13.72 20.69 10.58
N HIS A 92 14.35 20.02 11.54
CA HIS A 92 15.51 20.56 12.27
C HIS A 92 16.78 19.81 11.86
N VAL A 93 17.77 20.53 11.34
CA VAL A 93 19.10 20.01 10.98
C VAL A 93 20.11 20.62 11.94
N GLY A 94 20.39 19.92 13.04
CA GLY A 94 21.37 20.32 14.06
C GLY A 94 22.45 19.25 14.26
N HIS A 95 23.56 19.65 14.89
CA HIS A 95 24.67 18.75 15.23
C HIS A 95 24.35 17.77 16.38
N GLU A 96 23.25 18.01 17.11
CA GLU A 96 22.66 17.13 18.13
C GLU A 96 21.61 16.19 17.53
N PRO A 97 21.38 14.99 18.09
CA PRO A 97 20.34 14.07 17.65
C PRO A 97 18.96 14.73 17.71
N THR A 98 18.49 15.22 16.56
CA THR A 98 17.30 16.08 16.47
C THR A 98 16.08 15.41 15.82
N MET A 99 16.18 14.12 15.47
CA MET A 99 15.07 13.35 14.90
C MET A 99 15.07 11.93 15.48
N ASP A 100 14.37 11.73 16.60
CA ASP A 100 14.15 10.43 17.25
C ASP A 100 12.73 9.88 16.97
N ARG A 101 12.12 10.32 15.86
CA ARG A 101 10.72 10.03 15.52
C ARG A 101 10.56 9.75 14.03
N PHE A 102 9.54 8.98 13.68
CA PHE A 102 9.11 8.82 12.29
C PHE A 102 8.41 10.08 11.82
N VAL A 103 8.82 10.60 10.66
CA VAL A 103 8.22 11.81 10.07
C VAL A 103 7.62 11.47 8.70
N ALA A 104 6.30 11.61 8.58
CA ALA A 104 5.59 11.48 7.31
C ALA A 104 5.41 12.86 6.66
N VAL A 105 6.16 13.12 5.59
CA VAL A 105 6.01 14.36 4.80
C VAL A 105 4.99 14.11 3.69
N MET A 106 3.82 14.73 3.80
CA MET A 106 2.73 14.58 2.84
C MET A 106 2.24 15.94 2.32
N VAL A 107 1.74 15.95 1.08
CA VAL A 107 1.11 17.15 0.50
C VAL A 107 -0.27 17.34 1.13
N CYS A 108 -0.46 18.45 1.84
CA CYS A 108 -1.75 18.88 2.35
C CYS A 108 -2.25 20.08 1.55
N TYR A 109 -3.48 20.01 1.03
CA TYR A 109 -4.12 21.14 0.35
C TYR A 109 -4.73 22.14 1.33
N TYR A 110 -4.71 21.83 2.63
CA TYR A 110 -5.03 22.74 3.72
C TYR A 110 -3.78 22.95 4.59
N PRO A 111 -3.50 24.18 5.06
CA PRO A 111 -2.38 24.42 5.94
C PRO A 111 -2.68 23.77 7.30
N PHE A 112 -1.67 23.19 7.94
CA PHE A 112 -1.70 22.44 9.21
C PHE A 112 -2.22 21.00 9.12
N PHE A 113 -1.34 20.05 8.81
CA PHE A 113 -1.27 18.75 9.53
C PHE A 113 0.05 18.06 9.15
N THR A 114 1.04 18.14 10.04
CA THR A 114 2.11 17.13 10.11
C THR A 114 1.56 15.99 10.96
N PHE A 115 1.51 14.78 10.42
CA PHE A 115 1.09 13.61 11.19
C PHE A 115 2.27 13.22 12.10
N GLU A 116 2.18 13.55 13.39
CA GLU A 116 3.04 12.98 14.43
C GLU A 116 2.44 11.64 14.86
N GLN A 117 3.24 10.58 14.81
CA GLN A 117 2.89 9.26 15.33
C GLN A 117 3.92 8.83 16.36
#